data_AF-A0A960G846-F1
#
_entry.id   AF-A0A960G846-F1
#
_cell.length_a   1.000
_cell.length_b   1.000
_cell.length_c   1.000
_cell.angle_alpha   90.00
_cell.angle_beta   90.00
_cell.angle_gamma   90.00
#
_symmetry.space_group_name_H-M   'P 1'
#
loop_
_entity.id
_entity.type
_entity.pdbx_description
1 polymer ?
#
loop_
_entity_poly.entity_id
_entity_poly.type
_entity_poly.pdbx_seq_one_letter_code
_entity_poly.pdbx_strand_id
1 'polypeptide(L)'
;IFGRYVFAFELTSALLITAAVGAMVLGQHARTRPKPTQRELADARMRDYAETGAHPGTLPNSGVLARHNSIATPGLLPDGTVSEASVSTTLAERGAIVDAPALSRATAAVFDQIESGKAEEDDE
;
A
#
# COMPACT_ATOMS: atom_id res chain seq x y z
N ILE A 1 16.19 59.23 11.01
CA ILE A 1 15.39 58.00 11.07
C ILE A 1 13.97 58.27 11.57
N PHE A 2 13.77 58.86 12.76
CA PHE A 2 12.45 59.15 13.37
C PHE A 2 11.68 60.35 12.78
N GLY A 3 11.86 60.63 11.49
CA GLY A 3 11.18 61.73 10.80
C GLY A 3 10.73 61.25 9.44
N ARG A 4 11.51 61.59 8.40
CA ARG A 4 11.20 61.21 7.00
C ARG A 4 11.07 59.70 6.74
N TYR A 5 11.74 58.86 7.53
CA TYR A 5 11.85 57.41 7.27
C TYR A 5 11.11 56.54 8.29
N VAL A 6 10.24 57.13 9.13
CA VAL A 6 9.53 56.37 10.18
C VAL A 6 8.70 55.22 9.58
N PHE A 7 8.00 55.49 8.47
CA PHE A 7 7.17 54.48 7.80
C PHE A 7 7.98 53.32 7.20
N ALA A 8 9.11 53.63 6.55
CA ALA A 8 9.99 52.60 5.98
C ALA A 8 10.64 51.74 7.09
N PHE A 9 10.98 52.36 8.22
CA PHE A 9 11.48 51.65 9.39
C PHE A 9 10.41 50.72 9.97
N GLU A 10 9.19 51.20 10.21
CA GLU A 10 8.08 50.40 10.73
C GLU A 10 7.73 49.22 9.82
N LEU A 11 7.69 49.43 8.50
CA LEU A 11 7.43 48.37 7.54
C LEU A 11 8.52 47.28 7.59
N THR A 12 9.78 47.69 7.72
CA THR A 12 10.91 46.75 7.83
C THR A 12 10.83 45.96 9.14
N SER A 13 10.49 46.62 10.25
CA SER A 13 10.27 45.93 11.53
C SER A 13 9.10 44.95 11.45
N ALA A 14 7.97 45.34 10.86
CA ALA A 14 6.82 44.46 10.66
C ALA A 14 7.19 43.24 9.79
N LEU A 15 7.97 43.46 8.72
CA LEU A 15 8.47 42.39 7.87
C LEU A 15 9.38 41.43 8.63
N LEU A 16 10.34 41.92 9.41
CA LEU A 16 11.26 41.09 10.20
C LEU A 16 10.52 40.28 11.28
N ILE A 17 9.53 40.87 11.95
CA ILE A 17 8.69 40.17 12.92
C ILE A 17 7.92 39.04 12.21
N THR A 18 7.29 39.35 11.08
CA THR A 18 6.54 38.36 10.29
C THR A 18 7.43 37.24 9.78
N ALA A 19 8.63 37.58 9.30
CA ALA A 19 9.63 36.61 8.85
C ALA A 19 10.10 35.70 9.99
N ALA A 20 10.36 36.25 11.18
CA ALA A 20 10.77 35.46 12.34
C ALA A 20 9.65 34.51 12.82
N VAL A 21 8.41 34.98 12.86
CA VAL A 21 7.24 34.13 13.17
C VAL A 21 7.08 33.04 12.11
N GLY A 22 7.15 33.40 10.82
CA GLY A 22 7.09 32.45 9.71
C GLY A 22 8.20 31.39 9.80
N ALA A 23 9.42 31.80 10.13
CA ALA A 23 10.55 30.90 10.32
C ALA A 23 10.36 29.95 11.51
N MET A 24 9.81 30.42 12.64
CA MET A 24 9.49 29.55 13.77
C MET A 24 8.39 28.53 13.43
N VAL A 25 7.35 28.95 12.69
CA VAL A 25 6.23 28.08 12.32
C VAL A 25 6.63 27.06 11.25
N LEU A 26 7.38 27.46 10.23
CA LEU A 26 7.78 26.59 9.11
C LEU A 26 9.04 25.77 9.43
N GLY A 27 9.98 26.35 10.18
CA GLY A 27 11.25 25.72 10.51
C GLY A 27 11.13 24.67 11.61
N GLN A 28 10.12 24.78 12.49
CA GLN A 28 9.94 23.84 13.59
C GLN A 28 8.88 22.80 13.25
N HIS A 29 9.31 21.63 12.77
CA HIS A 29 8.43 20.47 12.70
C HIS A 29 8.38 19.76 14.06
N ALA A 30 7.64 20.33 15.00
CA ALA A 30 7.34 19.66 16.28
C ALA A 30 6.10 18.77 16.13
N ARG A 31 6.23 17.51 16.55
CA ARG A 31 5.05 16.62 16.67
C ARG A 31 4.14 17.15 17.77
N THR A 32 2.95 17.61 17.40
CA THR A 32 1.93 18.10 18.34
C THR A 32 1.19 16.98 19.07
N ARG A 33 1.35 15.73 18.62
CA ARG A 33 0.70 14.55 19.20
C ARG A 33 1.71 13.40 19.41
N PRO A 34 1.50 12.55 20.43
CA PRO A 34 2.26 11.33 20.59
C PRO A 34 2.11 10.43 19.35
N LYS A 35 3.12 9.59 19.09
CA LYS A 35 3.04 8.60 18.02
C LYS A 35 2.05 7.53 18.47
N PRO A 36 1.09 7.11 17.63
CA PRO A 36 0.17 6.06 18.02
C PRO A 36 0.93 4.77 18.36
N THR A 37 0.49 4.12 19.41
CA THR A 37 0.98 2.81 19.84
C THR A 37 0.48 1.72 18.89
N GLN A 38 1.12 0.55 18.94
CA GLN A 38 0.66 -0.60 18.15
C GLN A 38 -0.78 -1.02 18.51
N ARG A 39 -1.18 -0.86 19.78
CA ARG A 39 -2.54 -1.12 20.23
C ARG A 39 -3.54 -0.15 19.60
N GLU A 40 -3.25 1.14 19.66
CA GLU A 40 -4.12 2.16 19.05
C GLU A 40 -4.25 1.97 17.53
N LEU A 41 -3.17 1.57 16.85
CA LEU A 41 -3.21 1.24 15.43
C LEU A 41 -4.04 -0.02 15.14
N ALA A 42 -3.95 -1.06 15.99
CA ALA A 42 -4.76 -2.26 15.85
C ALA A 42 -6.25 -1.96 16.08
N ASP A 43 -6.57 -1.21 17.12
CA ASP A 43 -7.95 -0.79 17.43
C ASP A 43 -8.52 0.08 16.31
N ALA A 44 -7.72 1.00 15.75
CA ALA A 44 -8.13 1.81 14.60
C ALA A 44 -8.44 0.93 13.37
N ARG A 45 -7.56 0.00 13.01
CA ARG A 45 -7.80 -0.92 11.87
C ARG A 45 -9.04 -1.78 12.06
N MET A 46 -9.33 -2.21 13.29
CA MET A 46 -10.53 -2.99 13.58
C MET A 46 -11.81 -2.15 13.47
N ARG A 47 -11.77 -0.89 13.90
CA ARG A 47 -12.88 0.04 13.67
C ARG A 47 -13.12 0.28 12.19
N ASP A 48 -12.06 0.55 11.42
CA ASP A 48 -12.17 0.77 9.97
C ASP A 48 -12.76 -0.45 9.27
N TYR A 49 -12.35 -1.67 9.68
CA TYR A 49 -12.95 -2.92 9.19
C TYR A 49 -14.44 -3.01 9.52
N ALA A 50 -14.85 -2.68 10.75
CA ALA A 50 -16.26 -2.73 11.15
C ALA A 50 -17.14 -1.68 10.44
N GLU A 51 -16.60 -0.48 10.18
CA GLU A 51 -17.34 0.64 9.59
C GLU A 51 -17.40 0.57 8.06
N THR A 52 -16.30 0.16 7.41
CA THR A 52 -16.13 0.26 5.95
C THR A 52 -15.80 -1.07 5.27
N GLY A 53 -15.51 -2.13 6.04
CA GLY A 53 -15.04 -3.40 5.51
C GLY A 53 -13.56 -3.39 5.10
N ALA A 54 -12.80 -2.33 5.41
CA ALA A 54 -11.39 -2.23 5.07
C ALA A 54 -10.56 -3.37 5.70
N HIS A 55 -9.79 -4.09 4.89
CA HIS A 55 -9.02 -5.24 5.37
C HIS A 55 -7.99 -4.81 6.45
N PRO A 56 -8.05 -5.35 7.68
CA PRO A 56 -7.25 -4.87 8.81
C PRO A 56 -5.79 -5.37 8.78
N GLY A 57 -5.49 -6.35 7.94
CA GLY A 57 -4.15 -6.88 7.72
C GLY A 57 -3.38 -6.12 6.64
N THR A 58 -2.17 -6.60 6.35
CA THR A 58 -1.42 -6.14 5.18
C THR A 58 -2.19 -6.46 3.90
N LEU A 59 -2.05 -5.60 2.88
CA LEU A 59 -2.57 -5.91 1.54
C LEU A 59 -1.96 -7.23 1.03
N PRO A 60 -2.72 -7.99 0.23
CA PRO A 60 -2.20 -9.21 -0.39
C PRO A 60 -0.99 -8.83 -1.25
N ASN A 61 0.09 -9.61 -1.11
CA ASN A 61 1.21 -9.52 -2.03
C ASN A 61 0.75 -9.89 -3.46
N SER A 62 1.50 -9.45 -4.46
CA SER A 62 1.36 -10.02 -5.81
C SER A 62 1.57 -11.53 -5.77
N GLY A 63 0.92 -12.23 -6.70
CA GLY A 63 0.85 -13.67 -6.74
C GLY A 63 2.22 -14.33 -6.83
N VAL A 64 2.47 -15.27 -5.92
CA VAL A 64 3.41 -16.36 -6.13
C VAL A 64 2.58 -17.55 -6.59
N LEU A 65 2.62 -17.84 -7.88
CA LEU A 65 1.80 -18.89 -8.48
C LEU A 65 2.62 -19.70 -9.49
N ALA A 66 2.53 -21.01 -9.37
CA ALA A 66 3.31 -21.95 -10.18
C ALA A 66 4.81 -21.60 -10.14
N ARG A 67 5.36 -21.14 -11.26
CA ARG A 67 6.78 -20.75 -11.39
C ARG A 67 6.99 -19.23 -11.45
N HIS A 68 5.98 -18.44 -11.11
CA HIS A 68 5.98 -16.98 -11.22
C HIS A 68 5.85 -16.32 -9.85
N ASN A 69 6.68 -15.32 -9.58
CA ASN A 69 6.68 -14.50 -8.36
C ASN A 69 6.85 -13.01 -8.71
N SER A 70 6.02 -12.50 -9.61
CA SER A 70 6.13 -11.13 -10.14
C SER A 70 4.91 -10.29 -9.78
N ILE A 71 5.09 -8.96 -9.76
CA ILE A 71 4.00 -7.99 -9.63
C ILE A 71 3.00 -8.02 -10.81
N ALA A 72 3.40 -8.66 -11.91
CA ALA A 72 2.54 -8.93 -13.06
C ALA A 72 1.64 -10.16 -12.86
N THR A 73 1.92 -11.02 -11.87
CA THR A 73 1.10 -12.19 -11.57
C THR A 73 0.16 -11.83 -10.43
N PRO A 74 -1.15 -11.75 -10.64
CA PRO A 74 -2.07 -11.44 -9.54
C PRO A 74 -2.13 -12.56 -8.50
N GLY A 75 -2.36 -12.20 -7.24
CA GLY A 75 -2.75 -13.15 -6.21
C GLY A 75 -4.16 -13.67 -6.47
N LEU A 76 -4.41 -14.93 -6.15
CA LEU A 76 -5.73 -15.54 -6.27
C LEU A 76 -6.41 -15.59 -4.89
N LEU A 77 -7.71 -15.29 -4.88
CA LEU A 77 -8.59 -15.54 -3.74
C LEU A 77 -8.85 -17.05 -3.58
N PRO A 78 -9.39 -17.51 -2.43
CA PRO A 78 -9.69 -18.92 -2.20
C PRO A 78 -10.66 -19.55 -3.22
N ASP A 79 -11.46 -18.72 -3.91
CA ASP A 79 -12.36 -19.14 -4.98
C ASP A 79 -11.67 -19.21 -6.36
N GLY A 80 -10.38 -18.89 -6.44
CA GLY A 80 -9.59 -18.88 -7.66
C GLY A 80 -9.72 -17.61 -8.50
N THR A 81 -10.49 -16.61 -8.06
CA THR A 81 -10.60 -15.31 -8.74
C THR A 81 -9.39 -14.43 -8.42
N VAL A 82 -9.15 -13.42 -9.27
CA VAL A 82 -8.04 -12.48 -9.07
C VAL A 82 -8.35 -11.54 -7.91
N SER A 83 -7.42 -11.42 -6.97
CA SER A 83 -7.45 -10.40 -5.94
C SER A 83 -7.06 -9.05 -6.53
N GLU A 84 -8.02 -8.15 -6.76
CA GLU A 84 -7.77 -6.82 -7.32
C GLU A 84 -6.74 -6.01 -6.52
N ALA A 85 -6.75 -6.16 -5.19
CA ALA A 85 -5.81 -5.48 -4.29
C ALA A 85 -4.34 -5.91 -4.48
N SER A 86 -4.10 -7.03 -5.19
CA SER A 86 -2.75 -7.53 -5.52
C SER A 86 -2.23 -7.06 -6.88
N VAL A 87 -3.09 -6.39 -7.67
CA VAL A 87 -2.79 -5.94 -9.03
C VAL A 87 -2.23 -4.53 -9.01
N SER A 88 -1.11 -4.33 -9.70
CA SER A 88 -0.59 -2.99 -9.95
C SER A 88 -1.35 -2.30 -11.07
N THR A 89 -1.98 -1.16 -10.77
CA THR A 89 -2.73 -0.35 -11.75
C THR A 89 -1.87 0.01 -12.96
N THR A 90 -0.60 0.39 -12.76
CA THR A 90 0.29 0.80 -13.85
C THR A 90 0.65 -0.35 -14.79
N LEU A 91 0.72 -1.59 -14.30
CA LEU A 91 0.94 -2.76 -15.14
C LEU A 91 -0.35 -3.21 -15.84
N ALA A 92 -1.50 -3.11 -15.16
CA ALA A 92 -2.81 -3.38 -15.74
C ALA A 92 -3.09 -2.45 -16.92
N GLU A 93 -2.85 -1.15 -16.77
CA GLU A 93 -2.97 -0.15 -17.84
C GLU A 93 -2.05 -0.43 -19.04
N ARG A 94 -0.92 -1.10 -18.81
CA ARG A 94 0.03 -1.49 -19.86
C ARG A 94 -0.26 -2.86 -20.48
N GLY A 95 -1.30 -3.57 -20.03
CA GLY A 95 -1.61 -4.92 -20.49
C GLY A 95 -0.54 -5.97 -20.13
N ALA A 96 0.27 -5.70 -19.11
CA ALA A 96 1.40 -6.54 -18.72
C ALA A 96 1.04 -7.55 -17.60
N ILE A 97 -0.25 -7.81 -17.37
CA ILE A 97 -0.74 -8.72 -16.34
C ILE A 97 -0.83 -10.14 -16.90
N VAL A 98 -0.28 -11.09 -16.17
CA VAL A 98 -0.31 -12.52 -16.48
C VAL A 98 -1.65 -13.14 -16.05
N ASP A 99 -2.18 -14.05 -16.86
CA ASP A 99 -3.39 -14.82 -16.54
C ASP A 99 -3.10 -15.88 -15.46
N ALA A 100 -3.17 -15.45 -14.20
CA ALA A 100 -2.98 -16.32 -13.04
C ALA A 100 -4.02 -17.46 -12.96
N PRO A 101 -5.33 -17.24 -13.22
CA PRO A 101 -6.30 -18.34 -13.26
C PRO A 101 -5.94 -19.44 -14.27
N ALA A 102 -5.45 -19.09 -15.47
CA ALA A 102 -5.00 -20.09 -16.45
C ALA A 102 -3.77 -20.87 -15.95
N LEU A 103 -2.80 -20.19 -15.34
CA LEU A 103 -1.63 -20.84 -14.73
C LEU A 103 -2.02 -21.82 -13.62
N SER A 104 -3.00 -21.45 -12.79
CA SER A 104 -3.52 -22.31 -11.73
C SER A 104 -4.16 -23.59 -12.30
N ARG A 105 -5.03 -23.47 -13.32
CA ARG A 105 -5.65 -24.65 -13.98
C ARG A 105 -4.62 -25.57 -14.63
N ALA A 106 -3.63 -25.00 -15.33
CA ALA A 106 -2.56 -25.79 -15.93
C ALA A 106 -1.74 -26.53 -14.87
N THR A 107 -1.48 -25.88 -13.73
CA THR A 107 -0.77 -26.48 -12.60
C THR A 107 -1.58 -27.61 -11.97
N ALA A 108 -2.89 -27.41 -11.76
CA ALA A 108 -3.78 -28.44 -11.23
C ALA A 108 -3.81 -29.69 -12.12
N ALA A 109 -3.95 -29.52 -13.44
CA ALA A 109 -3.95 -30.64 -14.38
C ALA A 109 -2.65 -31.47 -14.35
N VAL A 110 -1.50 -30.83 -14.11
CA VAL A 110 -0.22 -31.53 -13.95
C VAL A 110 -0.19 -32.32 -12.65
N PHE A 111 -0.72 -31.76 -11.55
CA PHE A 111 -0.82 -32.50 -10.28
C PHE A 111 -1.74 -33.71 -10.39
N ASP A 112 -2.91 -33.57 -11.04
CA ASP A 112 -3.85 -34.68 -11.24
C ASP A 112 -3.19 -35.83 -12.03
N GLN A 113 -2.40 -35.52 -13.07
CA GLN A 113 -1.67 -36.53 -13.84
C GLN A 113 -0.60 -37.26 -13.02
N ILE A 114 0.09 -36.55 -12.14
CA ILE A 114 1.10 -37.15 -11.25
C ILE A 114 0.42 -38.08 -10.24
N GLU A 115 -0.72 -37.67 -9.68
CA GLU A 115 -1.47 -38.48 -8.73
C GLU A 115 -2.07 -39.73 -9.38
N SER A 116 -2.63 -39.61 -10.59
CA SER A 116 -3.16 -40.77 -11.32
C SER A 116 -2.08 -41.77 -11.72
N GLY A 117 -0.91 -41.30 -12.16
CA GLY A 117 0.21 -42.18 -12.51
C GLY A 117 0.79 -42.90 -11.30
N LYS A 118 0.76 -42.27 -10.13
CA LYS A 118 1.19 -42.90 -8.88
C LYS A 118 0.22 -43.99 -8.40
N ALA A 119 -1.09 -43.77 -8.57
CA ALA A 119 -2.10 -44.76 -8.20
C ALA A 119 -1.98 -46.05 -9.05
N GLU A 120 -1.63 -45.91 -10.34
CA GLU A 120 -1.40 -47.05 -11.23
C GLU A 120 -0.12 -47.84 -10.86
N GLU A 121 0.93 -47.18 -10.35
CA GLU A 121 2.16 -47.84 -9.86
C GLU A 121 1.97 -48.56 -8.51
N ASP A 122 1.09 -48.06 -7.63
CA ASP A 122 0.81 -48.68 -6.32
C ASP A 122 -0.15 -49.90 -6.43
N ASP A 123 -0.85 -50.06 -7.55
CA ASP A 123 -1.78 -51.17 -7.84
C ASP A 123 -1.12 -52.37 -8.59
N GLU A 124 0.16 -52.25 -9.00
CA GLU A 124 1.01 -53.35 -9.53
C GLU A 124 1.84 -54.06 -8.46
#